data_AF-A0A3D4MC35-F1
#
_entry.id   AF-A0A3D4MC35-F1
#
_cell.length_a   1.000
_cell.length_b   1.000
_cell.length_c   1.000
_cell.angle_alpha   90.00
_cell.angle_beta   90.00
_cell.angle_gamma   90.00
#
_symmetry.space_group_name_H-M   'P 1'
#
loop_
_entity.id
_entity.type
_entity.pdbx_description
1 polymer ?
#
loop_
_entity_poly.entity_id
_entity_poly.type
_entity_poly.pdbx_seq_one_letter_code
_entity_poly.pdbx_strand_id
1 'polypeptide(L)' 'LAFMRGRTLSSAVVILDEAQNTTPAQMKMALTRIGEGSRMIITG' A
#
# COMPACT_ATOMS: atom_id res chain seq x y z
N LEU A 1 -12.06 8.86 -2.63
CA LEU A 1 -10.91 9.32 -1.81
C LEU A 1 -10.65 8.28 -0.73
N ALA A 2 -9.66 7.40 -0.94
CA ALA A 2 -9.32 6.37 0.03
C ALA A 2 -8.58 6.97 1.24
N PHE A 3 -9.22 6.93 2.40
CA PHE A 3 -8.70 7.40 3.68
C PHE A 3 -7.72 6.35 4.27
N MET A 4 -6.55 6.18 3.67
CA MET A 4 -5.45 5.37 4.27
C MET A 4 -4.67 6.15 5.35
N ARG A 5 -5.28 7.18 5.94
CA ARG A 5 -4.69 7.95 7.04
C ARG A 5 -4.81 7.13 8.33
N GLY A 6 -3.68 6.81 8.95
CA GLY A 6 -3.60 6.36 10.35
C GLY A 6 -3.65 4.85 10.62
N ARG A 7 -3.73 3.96 9.63
CA ARG A 7 -3.79 2.50 9.85
C ARG A 7 -2.57 1.74 9.34
N THR A 8 -1.71 1.25 10.22
CA THR A 8 -0.61 0.36 9.84
C THR A 8 -1.16 -1.05 9.65
N LEU A 9 -0.84 -1.68 8.53
CA LEU A 9 -1.28 -3.03 8.19
C LEU A 9 -0.19 -4.00 8.62
N SER A 10 -0.33 -4.60 9.81
CA SER A 10 0.59 -5.63 10.33
C SER A 10 0.03 -7.02 10.06
N SER A 11 0.92 -7.99 9.83
CA SER A 11 0.58 -9.40 9.56
C SER A 11 -0.48 -9.59 8.44
N ALA A 12 -0.39 -8.77 7.39
CA ALA A 12 -1.34 -8.75 6.29
C ALA A 12 -0.66 -9.02 4.94
N VAL A 13 -1.40 -9.60 4.00
CA VAL A 13 -1.03 -9.62 2.58
C VAL A 13 -1.83 -8.53 1.88
N VAL A 14 -1.14 -7.57 1.29
CA VAL A 14 -1.73 -6.40 0.61
C VAL A 14 -1.43 -6.51 -0.87
N ILE A 15 -2.45 -6.40 -1.72
CA ILE A 15 -2.29 -6.38 -3.17
C ILE A 15 -2.54 -4.95 -3.64
N LEU A 16 -1.54 -4.36 -4.30
CA LEU A 16 -1.65 -3.07 -4.98
C LEU A 16 -1.61 -3.33 -6.48
N ASP A 17 -2.78 -3.37 -7.11
CA ASP A 17 -2.93 -3.62 -8.54
C ASP A 17 -2.98 -2.33 -9.34
N GLU A 18 -2.66 -2.41 -10.63
CA GLU A 18 -2.58 -1.28 -11.56
C GLU A 18 -1.67 -0.14 -11.05
N ALA A 19 -0.54 -0.52 -10.44
CA ALA A 19 0.42 0.38 -9.80
C ALA A 19 1.02 1.43 -10.75
N GLN A 20 1.14 1.13 -12.03
CA GLN A 20 1.59 2.04 -13.09
C GLN A 20 0.66 3.24 -13.30
N ASN A 21 -0.60 3.14 -12.87
CA ASN A 21 -1.57 4.25 -12.88
C ASN A 21 -1.44 5.17 -11.66
N THR A 22 -0.53 4.89 -10.72
CA THR A 22 -0.36 5.69 -9.50
C THR A 22 0.73 6.74 -9.65
N THR A 23 0.52 7.89 -8.99
CA THR A 23 1.59 8.89 -8.82
C THR A 23 2.60 8.43 -7.75
N PRO A 24 3.85 8.92 -7.78
CA PRO A 24 4.83 8.63 -6.74
C PRO A 24 4.34 8.93 -5.31
N ALA A 25 3.52 9.98 -5.15
CA ALA A 25 2.92 10.33 -3.86
C ALA A 25 1.91 9.26 -3.39
N GLN A 26 1.07 8.76 -4.28
CA GLN A 26 0.10 7.70 -3.98
C GLN A 26 0.81 6.36 -3.68
N MET A 27 1.85 6.02 -4.45
CA MET A 27 2.68 4.85 -4.16
C MET A 27 3.31 4.94 -2.77
N LYS A 28 3.88 6.10 -2.42
CA LYS A 28 4.43 6.37 -1.09
C LYS A 28 3.37 6.25 0.01
N MET A 29 2.15 6.75 -0.23
CA MET A 29 1.04 6.59 0.72
C MET A 29 0.71 5.11 0.98
N ALA A 30 0.72 4.26 -0.05
CA ALA A 30 0.45 2.83 0.10
C ALA A 30 1.59 2.10 0.82
N LEU A 31 2.84 2.31 0.39
CA LEU A 31 4.03 1.65 0.96
C LEU A 31 4.21 1.97 2.45
N THR A 32 3.95 3.21 2.85
CA THR A 32 4.07 3.63 4.26
C THR A 32 2.99 3.05 5.18
N ARG A 33 2.04 2.26 4.66
CA ARG A 33 1.09 1.51 5.50
C ARG A 33 1.55 0.12 5.88
N ILE A 34 2.59 -0.43 5.24
CA ILE A 34 3.04 -1.79 5.50
C ILE A 34 3.74 -1.86 6.85
N GLY A 35 3.17 -2.66 7.75
CA GLY A 35 3.68 -2.94 9.09
C GLY A 35 4.40 -4.28 9.17
N GLU A 36 4.81 -4.63 10.38
CA GLU A 36 5.55 -5.85 10.66
C GLU A 36 4.77 -7.11 10.28
N GLY A 37 5.49 -8.11 9.74
CA GLY A 37 4.92 -9.38 9.30
C GLY A 37 4.05 -9.29 8.04
N SER A 38 3.89 -8.10 7.46
CA SER A 38 3.11 -7.92 6.24
C SER A 38 3.93 -8.09 4.98
N ARG A 39 3.25 -8.46 3.90
CA ARG A 39 3.81 -8.49 2.55
C ARG A 39 2.91 -7.69 1.62
N MET A 40 3.52 -6.88 0.77
CA MET A 40 2.82 -6.20 -0.32
C MET A 40 3.22 -6.85 -1.64
N ILE A 41 2.22 -7.18 -2.46
CA ILE A 41 2.38 -7.63 -3.83
C ILE A 41 1.92 -6.47 -4.71
N ILE A 42 2.80 -6.01 -5.59
CA ILE A 42 2.53 -4.89 -6.48
C ILE A 42 2.42 -5.44 -7.90
N THR A 43 1.33 -5.11 -8.57
CA THR A 43 1.02 -5.51 -9.94
C THR A 43 0.58 -4.28 -10.73
N GLY A 44 0.74 -4.33 -12.05
CA GLY A 44 0.57 -3.17 -12.94
C GLY A 44 1.82 -2.79 -13.70
#